data_AF-A0A6L5NZ57-F1
#
_entry.id   AF-A0A6L5NZ57-F1
#
_cell.length_a   1.000
_cell.length_b   1.000
_cell.length_c   1.000
_cell.angle_alpha   90.00
_cell.angle_beta   90.00
_cell.angle_gamma   90.00
#
_symmetry.space_group_name_H-M   'P 1'
#
loop_
_entity.id
_entity.type
_entity.pdbx_description
1 polymer ?
#
loop_
_entity_poly.entity_id
_entity_poly.type
_entity_poly.pdbx_seq_one_letter_code
_entity_poly.pdbx_strand_id
1 'polypeptide(L)'
;MELPRNSVWELHDSDLAEDGFYRILDLMHDVESVVLFPLNQTSRSVRPLALSIEAFTEHVKSQKAKKSEFNLPSFLLVAEENIPEEHIARRDKNYALIEGIVFDRAFVFDYATKKRVPHLAEYARAMEIDRKVLARLLTQYWRYGQDKSALLPAFSLSGGLGKERKATGNPLGSPKQPRTVAVERAAKYVISDIDKSKFKKALKKYYLKKTCLTLSKTYKNMLVDSYADEVRIAHSCGRPPLVPTLKQFSYWVKKLFNKEEMVKGRTTENDHLRNKRGLLGSVIQDSYLPGTHFEIDATVADVHIVSELGSQHLLGRPTIYIVIDCSGQVKLATVL
;
A
#
# COMPACT_ATOMS: atom_id res chain seq x y z
N MET A 1 -35.71 -11.18 -26.70
CA MET A 1 -34.74 -10.34 -25.95
C MET A 1 -33.51 -11.19 -25.74
N GLU A 2 -32.34 -10.71 -26.17
CA GLU A 2 -31.12 -11.48 -26.03
C GLU A 2 -30.54 -11.30 -24.62
N LEU A 3 -30.22 -12.41 -23.97
CA LEU A 3 -29.59 -12.46 -22.66
C LEU A 3 -28.17 -13.03 -22.83
N PRO A 4 -27.22 -12.26 -23.39
CA PRO A 4 -25.92 -12.81 -23.75
C PRO A 4 -25.15 -13.27 -22.52
N ARG A 5 -24.41 -14.38 -22.66
CA ARG A 5 -23.50 -14.88 -21.63
C ARG A 5 -22.51 -13.79 -21.22
N ASN A 6 -22.16 -13.76 -19.93
CA ASN A 6 -21.34 -12.76 -19.27
C ASN A 6 -21.91 -11.33 -19.18
N SER A 7 -23.11 -11.07 -19.73
CA SER A 7 -23.77 -9.78 -19.52
C SER A 7 -24.09 -9.53 -18.06
N VAL A 8 -24.02 -8.26 -17.67
CA VAL A 8 -24.26 -7.81 -16.29
C VAL A 8 -25.60 -7.12 -16.22
N TRP A 9 -26.34 -7.44 -15.17
CA TRP A 9 -27.68 -6.96 -14.91
C TRP A 9 -27.77 -6.49 -13.46
N GLU A 10 -28.40 -5.36 -13.28
CA GLU A 10 -28.71 -4.79 -11.97
C GLU A 10 -30.15 -5.16 -11.63
N LEU A 11 -30.35 -5.80 -10.48
CA LEU A 11 -31.65 -6.15 -9.94
C LEU A 11 -31.99 -5.18 -8.81
N HIS A 12 -33.18 -4.60 -8.87
CA HIS A 12 -33.78 -3.73 -7.86
C HIS A 12 -35.18 -4.20 -7.51
N ASP A 13 -35.50 -4.24 -6.21
CA ASP A 13 -36.83 -4.59 -5.68
C ASP A 13 -37.39 -5.88 -6.31
N SER A 14 -36.51 -6.89 -6.46
CA SER A 14 -36.84 -8.19 -7.03
C SER A 14 -37.13 -9.21 -5.93
N ASP A 15 -38.19 -9.99 -6.12
CA ASP A 15 -38.49 -11.12 -5.24
C ASP A 15 -37.62 -12.36 -5.55
N LEU A 16 -36.77 -12.29 -6.59
CA LEU A 16 -35.96 -13.42 -7.06
C LEU A 16 -34.59 -13.51 -6.39
N ALA A 17 -33.98 -12.37 -6.03
CA ALA A 17 -32.65 -12.30 -5.46
C ALA A 17 -32.45 -10.98 -4.71
N GLU A 18 -31.42 -10.92 -3.86
CA GLU A 18 -31.03 -9.68 -3.19
C GLU A 18 -30.66 -8.59 -4.20
N ASP A 19 -30.93 -7.33 -3.88
CA ASP A 19 -30.59 -6.21 -4.75
C ASP A 19 -29.08 -6.13 -5.05
N GLY A 20 -28.75 -5.80 -6.29
CA GLY A 20 -27.39 -5.58 -6.73
C GLY A 20 -27.07 -6.10 -8.13
N PHE A 21 -25.78 -6.26 -8.39
CA PHE A 21 -25.27 -6.64 -9.71
C PHE A 21 -25.06 -8.14 -9.85
N TYR A 22 -25.58 -8.69 -10.93
CA TYR A 22 -25.49 -10.10 -11.29
C TYR A 22 -24.93 -10.27 -12.69
N ARG A 23 -24.11 -11.30 -12.88
CA ARG A 23 -23.64 -11.72 -14.21
C ARG A 23 -24.35 -12.99 -14.65
N ILE A 24 -24.81 -13.03 -15.89
CA ILE A 24 -25.32 -14.26 -16.52
C ILE A 24 -24.14 -15.18 -16.84
N LEU A 25 -24.10 -16.37 -16.22
CA LEU A 25 -23.06 -17.38 -16.47
C LEU A 25 -23.43 -18.34 -17.59
N ASP A 26 -24.69 -18.76 -17.65
CA ASP A 26 -25.22 -19.61 -18.71
C ASP A 26 -26.76 -19.51 -18.77
N LEU A 27 -27.31 -19.85 -19.93
CA LEU A 27 -28.75 -19.99 -20.17
C LEU A 27 -29.04 -21.44 -20.54
N MET A 28 -29.64 -22.16 -19.61
CA MET A 28 -29.91 -23.59 -19.71
C MET A 28 -31.37 -23.79 -20.11
N HIS A 29 -31.61 -23.91 -21.41
CA HIS A 29 -32.96 -24.04 -21.98
C HIS A 29 -33.58 -25.41 -21.70
N ASP A 30 -32.74 -26.43 -21.47
CA ASP A 30 -33.11 -27.80 -21.11
C ASP A 30 -33.78 -27.91 -19.74
N VAL A 31 -33.42 -27.03 -18.81
CA VAL A 31 -34.00 -26.94 -17.45
C VAL A 31 -34.65 -25.58 -17.20
N GLU A 32 -34.96 -24.84 -18.27
CA GLU A 32 -35.62 -23.52 -18.26
C GLU A 32 -35.03 -22.52 -17.23
N SER A 33 -33.72 -22.57 -17.03
CA SER A 33 -33.05 -21.84 -15.96
C SER A 33 -31.93 -20.92 -16.46
N VAL A 34 -31.86 -19.71 -15.88
CA VAL A 34 -30.74 -18.78 -16.00
C VAL A 34 -29.85 -18.89 -14.77
N VAL A 35 -28.55 -19.08 -15.00
CA VAL A 35 -27.56 -19.11 -13.91
C VAL A 35 -26.93 -17.73 -13.77
N LEU A 36 -27.12 -17.11 -12.61
CA LEU A 36 -26.62 -15.80 -12.25
C LEU A 36 -25.49 -15.89 -11.24
N PHE A 37 -24.52 -14.99 -11.31
CA PHE A 37 -23.45 -14.86 -10.33
C PHE A 37 -23.46 -13.48 -9.68
N PRO A 38 -23.56 -13.38 -8.34
CA PRO A 38 -23.59 -12.09 -7.65
C PRO A 38 -22.22 -11.43 -7.62
N LEU A 39 -22.15 -10.16 -8.06
CA LEU A 39 -20.92 -9.37 -8.17
C LEU A 39 -20.69 -8.47 -6.95
N ASN A 40 -21.75 -8.13 -6.22
CA ASN A 40 -21.74 -7.31 -4.99
C ASN A 40 -21.04 -8.01 -3.79
N GLN A 41 -21.08 -9.34 -3.72
CA GLN A 41 -20.50 -10.08 -2.60
C GLN A 41 -18.96 -10.07 -2.67
N THR A 42 -18.27 -9.71 -1.59
CA THR A 42 -16.78 -9.65 -1.54
C THR A 42 -16.12 -10.92 -0.96
N SER A 43 -16.93 -11.90 -0.58
CA SER A 43 -16.48 -13.18 -0.03
C SER A 43 -15.57 -13.94 -1.01
N ARG A 44 -14.59 -14.67 -0.45
CA ARG A 44 -13.64 -15.46 -1.23
C ARG A 44 -14.26 -16.68 -1.92
N SER A 45 -15.40 -17.14 -1.43
CA SER A 45 -16.15 -18.25 -2.00
C SER A 45 -17.60 -17.83 -2.07
N VAL A 46 -18.10 -17.65 -3.28
CA VAL A 46 -19.46 -17.25 -3.61
C VAL A 46 -19.99 -18.25 -4.63
N ARG A 47 -21.24 -18.67 -4.44
CA ARG A 47 -21.91 -19.57 -5.38
C ARG A 47 -22.82 -18.78 -6.31
N PRO A 48 -22.99 -19.24 -7.56
CA PRO A 48 -24.05 -18.75 -8.41
C PRO A 48 -25.43 -19.13 -7.85
N LEU A 49 -26.46 -18.51 -8.43
CA LEU A 49 -27.88 -18.74 -8.18
C LEU A 49 -28.51 -19.16 -9.50
N ALA A 50 -29.42 -20.12 -9.48
CA ALA A 50 -30.24 -20.45 -10.64
C ALA A 50 -31.66 -19.90 -10.44
N LEU A 51 -32.21 -19.27 -11.48
CA LEU A 51 -33.56 -18.74 -11.52
C LEU A 51 -34.28 -19.24 -12.77
N SER A 52 -35.61 -19.24 -12.78
CA SER A 52 -36.38 -19.50 -14.01
C SER A 52 -36.10 -18.42 -15.05
N ILE A 53 -35.93 -18.84 -16.32
CA ILE A 53 -35.79 -17.93 -17.46
C ILE A 53 -37.02 -17.04 -17.57
N GLU A 54 -38.22 -17.62 -17.41
CA GLU A 54 -39.47 -16.87 -17.50
C GLU A 54 -39.53 -15.76 -16.45
N ALA A 55 -39.30 -16.11 -15.18
CA ALA A 55 -39.33 -15.17 -14.07
C ALA A 55 -38.31 -14.02 -14.25
N PHE A 56 -37.10 -14.35 -14.73
CA PHE A 56 -36.09 -13.34 -15.01
C PHE A 56 -36.51 -12.43 -16.17
N THR A 57 -37.06 -12.98 -17.26
CA THR A 57 -37.53 -12.18 -18.40
C THR A 57 -38.69 -11.25 -18.03
N GLU A 58 -39.58 -11.66 -17.12
CA GLU A 58 -40.65 -10.82 -16.58
C GLU A 58 -40.08 -9.65 -15.77
N HIS A 59 -39.04 -9.89 -14.96
CA HIS A 59 -38.33 -8.83 -14.23
C HIS A 59 -37.65 -7.83 -15.16
N VAL A 60 -37.11 -8.30 -16.30
CA VAL A 60 -36.56 -7.39 -17.30
C VAL A 60 -37.67 -6.56 -17.98
N LYS A 61 -38.80 -7.17 -18.34
CA LYS A 61 -39.95 -6.46 -18.93
C LYS A 61 -40.53 -5.40 -17.99
N SER A 62 -40.61 -5.72 -16.69
CA SER A 62 -41.10 -4.83 -15.63
C SER A 62 -40.06 -3.81 -15.14
N GLN A 63 -38.88 -3.71 -15.76
CA GLN A 63 -37.80 -2.78 -15.40
C GLN A 63 -37.20 -2.99 -14.00
N LYS A 64 -37.49 -4.12 -13.34
CA LYS A 64 -36.84 -4.55 -12.09
C LYS A 64 -35.44 -5.11 -12.31
N ALA A 65 -35.15 -5.62 -13.50
CA ALA A 65 -33.82 -6.02 -13.94
C ALA A 65 -33.38 -5.18 -15.14
N LYS A 66 -32.27 -4.44 -15.00
CA LYS A 66 -31.74 -3.55 -16.04
C LYS A 66 -30.34 -3.97 -16.44
N LYS A 67 -30.04 -3.94 -17.74
CA LYS A 67 -28.69 -4.20 -18.23
C LYS A 67 -27.74 -3.13 -17.70
N SER A 68 -26.59 -3.56 -17.19
CA SER A 68 -25.58 -2.69 -16.59
C SER A 68 -24.17 -3.14 -16.98
N GLU A 69 -23.17 -2.41 -16.49
CA GLU A 69 -21.76 -2.69 -16.74
C GLU A 69 -21.02 -2.97 -15.44
N PHE A 70 -19.98 -3.79 -15.51
CA PHE A 70 -19.14 -4.10 -14.37
C PHE A 70 -17.69 -3.73 -14.68
N ASN A 71 -17.16 -2.76 -13.94
CA ASN A 71 -15.78 -2.33 -14.07
C ASN A 71 -14.84 -3.42 -13.55
N LEU A 72 -14.03 -3.99 -14.45
CA LEU A 72 -13.00 -4.95 -14.07
C LEU A 72 -11.86 -4.23 -13.32
N PRO A 73 -11.24 -4.90 -12.33
CA PRO A 73 -10.04 -4.40 -11.68
C PRO A 73 -8.92 -4.08 -12.68
N SER A 74 -8.16 -3.01 -12.40
CA SER A 74 -7.07 -2.54 -13.28
C SER A 74 -6.01 -3.59 -13.61
N PHE A 75 -5.75 -4.52 -12.70
CA PHE A 75 -4.77 -5.60 -12.93
C PHE A 75 -5.22 -6.63 -13.98
N LEU A 76 -6.50 -6.63 -14.37
CA LEU A 76 -7.03 -7.45 -15.46
C LEU A 76 -7.05 -6.70 -16.79
N LEU A 77 -6.90 -5.37 -16.77
CA LEU A 77 -6.94 -4.49 -17.94
C LEU A 77 -5.52 -4.25 -18.47
N VAL A 78 -4.79 -5.34 -18.73
CA VAL A 78 -3.40 -5.31 -19.20
C VAL A 78 -3.31 -6.11 -20.49
N ALA A 79 -2.66 -5.56 -21.51
CA ALA A 79 -2.40 -6.28 -22.76
C ALA A 79 -1.52 -7.51 -22.50
N GLU A 80 -1.78 -8.63 -23.18
CA GLU A 80 -1.10 -9.91 -22.96
C GLU A 80 0.44 -9.79 -22.99
N GLU A 81 0.95 -8.96 -23.91
CA GLU A 81 2.37 -8.66 -24.10
C GLU A 81 3.06 -8.04 -22.87
N ASN A 82 2.27 -7.34 -22.04
CA ASN A 82 2.75 -6.62 -20.87
C ASN A 82 2.57 -7.42 -19.57
N ILE A 83 2.05 -8.65 -19.64
CA ILE A 83 1.85 -9.50 -18.47
C ILE A 83 3.16 -10.25 -18.19
N PRO A 84 3.73 -10.17 -16.97
CA PRO A 84 4.92 -10.94 -16.61
C PRO A 84 4.70 -12.44 -16.80
N GLU A 85 5.71 -13.15 -17.31
CA GLU A 85 5.64 -14.60 -17.58
C GLU A 85 5.25 -15.42 -16.34
N GLU A 86 5.73 -15.04 -15.16
CA GLU A 86 5.36 -15.68 -13.89
C GLU A 86 3.85 -15.58 -13.61
N HIS A 87 3.22 -14.46 -13.98
CA HIS A 87 1.79 -14.25 -13.80
C HIS A 87 0.98 -15.07 -14.81
N ILE A 88 1.45 -15.14 -16.05
CA ILE A 88 0.88 -16.00 -17.11
C ILE A 88 0.93 -17.46 -16.68
N ALA A 89 2.09 -17.96 -16.25
CA ALA A 89 2.26 -19.33 -15.79
C ALA A 89 1.31 -19.67 -14.63
N ARG A 90 1.11 -18.73 -13.70
CA ARG A 90 0.19 -18.92 -12.57
C ARG A 90 -1.28 -18.89 -13.00
N ARG A 91 -1.66 -17.98 -13.90
CA ARG A 91 -3.00 -17.91 -14.51
C ARG A 91 -3.33 -19.24 -15.17
N ASP A 92 -2.41 -19.72 -16.00
CA ASP A 92 -2.58 -20.93 -16.81
C ASP A 92 -2.66 -22.17 -15.94
N LYS A 93 -1.79 -22.26 -14.92
CA LYS A 93 -1.90 -23.30 -13.90
C LYS A 93 -3.26 -23.29 -13.21
N ASN A 94 -3.73 -22.12 -12.77
CA ASN A 94 -5.03 -22.00 -12.10
C ASN A 94 -6.20 -22.37 -13.02
N TYR A 95 -6.12 -22.01 -14.30
CA TYR A 95 -7.14 -22.32 -15.30
C TYR A 95 -7.24 -23.82 -15.53
N ALA A 96 -6.12 -24.50 -15.70
CA ALA A 96 -6.07 -25.96 -15.85
C ALA A 96 -6.74 -26.71 -14.68
N LEU A 97 -6.73 -26.13 -13.47
CA LEU A 97 -7.41 -26.73 -12.32
C LEU A 97 -8.93 -26.71 -12.44
N ILE A 98 -9.52 -25.73 -13.11
CA ILE A 98 -10.97 -25.56 -13.17
C ILE A 98 -11.57 -25.87 -14.54
N GLU A 99 -10.76 -25.90 -15.60
CA GLU A 99 -11.19 -26.12 -16.98
C GLU A 99 -12.08 -27.36 -17.13
N GLY A 100 -11.73 -28.47 -16.48
CA GLY A 100 -12.48 -29.72 -16.55
C GLY A 100 -13.89 -29.69 -15.92
N ILE A 101 -14.21 -28.68 -15.11
CA ILE A 101 -15.51 -28.59 -14.41
C ILE A 101 -16.32 -27.33 -14.74
N VAL A 102 -15.69 -26.25 -15.23
CA VAL A 102 -16.39 -24.98 -15.50
C VAL A 102 -17.32 -25.02 -16.71
N PHE A 103 -17.11 -25.96 -17.62
CA PHE A 103 -17.95 -26.18 -18.80
C PHE A 103 -18.98 -27.30 -18.62
N ASP A 104 -18.93 -28.04 -17.51
CA ASP A 104 -19.95 -29.03 -17.18
C ASP A 104 -21.22 -28.30 -16.70
N ARG A 105 -22.21 -28.24 -17.58
CA ARG A 105 -23.50 -27.60 -17.30
C ARG A 105 -24.24 -28.25 -16.14
N ALA A 106 -24.17 -29.57 -16.02
CA ALA A 106 -24.83 -30.29 -14.92
C ALA A 106 -24.20 -29.88 -13.58
N PHE A 107 -22.87 -29.80 -13.53
CA PHE A 107 -22.16 -29.27 -12.35
C PHE A 107 -22.55 -27.82 -12.05
N VAL A 108 -22.52 -26.93 -13.03
CA VAL A 108 -22.80 -25.49 -12.81
C VAL A 108 -24.22 -25.30 -12.26
N PHE A 109 -25.20 -26.02 -12.82
CA PHE A 109 -26.58 -25.99 -12.34
C PHE A 109 -26.70 -26.54 -10.91
N ASP A 110 -26.12 -27.70 -10.64
CA ASP A 110 -26.11 -28.30 -9.30
C ASP A 110 -25.41 -27.40 -8.28
N TYR A 111 -24.33 -26.74 -8.68
CA TYR A 111 -23.57 -25.84 -7.82
C TYR A 111 -24.35 -24.56 -7.49
N ALA A 112 -25.21 -24.12 -8.40
CA ALA A 112 -26.10 -22.97 -8.22
C ALA A 112 -27.34 -23.28 -7.37
N THR A 113 -27.84 -24.52 -7.39
CA THR A 113 -29.11 -24.91 -6.76
C THR A 113 -28.95 -25.65 -5.44
N LYS A 114 -27.98 -26.58 -5.34
CA LYS A 114 -27.86 -27.49 -4.20
C LYS A 114 -26.94 -26.93 -3.11
N LYS A 115 -27.38 -27.01 -1.84
CA LYS A 115 -26.56 -26.62 -0.68
C LYS A 115 -25.28 -27.47 -0.57
N ARG A 116 -25.37 -28.78 -0.84
CA ARG A 116 -24.24 -29.72 -0.84
C ARG A 116 -24.03 -30.26 -2.25
N VAL A 117 -22.82 -30.09 -2.76
CA VAL A 117 -22.42 -30.55 -4.10
C VAL A 117 -21.23 -31.48 -3.90
N PRO A 118 -21.44 -32.81 -3.87
CA PRO A 118 -20.35 -33.79 -3.68
C PRO A 118 -19.38 -33.78 -4.86
N HIS A 119 -19.87 -33.48 -6.07
CA HIS A 119 -19.07 -33.44 -7.29
C HIS A 119 -17.83 -32.53 -7.19
N LEU A 120 -17.95 -31.34 -6.58
CA LEU A 120 -16.79 -30.48 -6.35
C LEU A 120 -15.73 -31.14 -5.44
N ALA A 121 -16.17 -31.92 -4.45
CA ALA A 121 -15.26 -32.60 -3.52
C ALA A 121 -14.62 -33.85 -4.16
N GLU A 122 -15.34 -34.54 -5.05
CA GLU A 122 -14.79 -35.63 -5.88
C GLU A 122 -13.74 -35.10 -6.85
N TYR A 123 -14.07 -34.05 -7.59
CA TYR A 123 -13.14 -33.38 -8.49
C TYR A 123 -11.91 -32.84 -7.74
N ALA A 124 -12.10 -32.25 -6.56
CA ALA A 124 -11.00 -31.80 -5.70
C ALA A 124 -10.04 -32.94 -5.29
N ARG A 125 -10.58 -34.12 -4.98
CA ARG A 125 -9.79 -35.32 -4.66
C ARG A 125 -9.03 -35.83 -5.88
N ALA A 126 -9.67 -35.87 -7.05
CA ALA A 126 -9.03 -36.30 -8.29
C ALA A 126 -7.86 -35.38 -8.70
N MET A 127 -7.99 -34.08 -8.43
CA MET A 127 -6.96 -33.07 -8.74
C MET A 127 -5.97 -32.83 -7.57
N GLU A 128 -6.06 -33.60 -6.48
CA GLU A 128 -5.22 -33.48 -5.27
C GLU A 128 -5.15 -32.06 -4.66
N ILE A 129 -6.27 -31.33 -4.68
CA ILE A 129 -6.33 -29.92 -4.23
C ILE A 129 -7.43 -29.72 -3.18
N ASP A 130 -7.23 -28.78 -2.26
CA ASP A 130 -8.27 -28.39 -1.30
C ASP A 130 -9.49 -27.81 -2.03
N ARG A 131 -10.67 -28.35 -1.74
CA ARG A 131 -11.98 -27.87 -2.23
C ARG A 131 -12.14 -26.35 -2.12
N LYS A 132 -11.64 -25.71 -1.06
CA LYS A 132 -11.71 -24.25 -0.85
C LYS A 132 -10.90 -23.48 -1.89
N VAL A 133 -9.81 -24.05 -2.40
CA VAL A 133 -9.00 -23.44 -3.47
C VAL A 133 -9.79 -23.46 -4.76
N LEU A 134 -10.39 -24.60 -5.14
CA LEU A 134 -11.25 -24.69 -6.32
C LEU A 134 -12.45 -23.75 -6.23
N ALA A 135 -13.14 -23.72 -5.10
CA ALA A 135 -14.26 -22.80 -4.88
C ALA A 135 -13.84 -21.33 -5.08
N ARG A 136 -12.65 -20.94 -4.59
CA ARG A 136 -12.08 -19.61 -4.82
C ARG A 136 -11.79 -19.33 -6.30
N LEU A 137 -11.21 -20.28 -7.02
CA LEU A 137 -10.89 -20.14 -8.44
C LEU A 137 -12.16 -20.01 -9.28
N LEU A 138 -13.18 -20.84 -9.01
CA LEU A 138 -14.49 -20.76 -9.67
C LEU A 138 -15.17 -19.41 -9.41
N THR A 139 -15.20 -18.96 -8.15
CA THR A 139 -15.69 -17.62 -7.78
C THR A 139 -14.95 -16.52 -8.54
N GLN A 140 -13.63 -16.61 -8.68
CA GLN A 140 -12.83 -15.61 -9.41
C GLN A 140 -13.13 -15.65 -10.92
N TYR A 141 -13.20 -16.84 -11.51
CA TYR A 141 -13.51 -17.06 -12.93
C TYR A 141 -14.87 -16.48 -13.32
N TRP A 142 -15.92 -16.79 -12.56
CA TRP A 142 -17.26 -16.27 -12.80
C TRP A 142 -17.37 -14.76 -12.54
N ARG A 143 -16.71 -14.26 -11.49
CA ARG A 143 -16.70 -12.82 -11.14
C ARG A 143 -16.06 -11.94 -12.20
N TYR A 144 -15.12 -12.44 -12.99
CA TYR A 144 -14.41 -11.62 -13.99
C TYR A 144 -14.68 -12.01 -15.45
N GLY A 145 -15.67 -12.86 -15.70
CA GLY A 145 -16.29 -12.98 -17.04
C GLY A 145 -15.98 -14.27 -17.78
N GLN A 146 -15.67 -15.35 -17.06
CA GLN A 146 -15.45 -16.68 -17.64
C GLN A 146 -14.35 -16.68 -18.72
N ASP A 147 -13.28 -15.90 -18.50
CA ASP A 147 -12.09 -15.87 -19.35
C ASP A 147 -10.86 -16.34 -18.57
N LYS A 148 -9.84 -16.85 -19.26
CA LYS A 148 -8.58 -17.28 -18.64
C LYS A 148 -7.93 -16.13 -17.86
N SER A 149 -8.00 -14.90 -18.37
CA SER A 149 -7.45 -13.69 -17.76
C SER A 149 -8.10 -13.37 -16.41
N ALA A 150 -9.32 -13.84 -16.14
CA ALA A 150 -9.97 -13.72 -14.84
C ALA A 150 -9.09 -14.24 -13.69
N LEU A 151 -8.24 -15.23 -13.96
CA LEU A 151 -7.39 -15.90 -12.98
C LEU A 151 -6.02 -15.27 -12.81
N LEU A 152 -5.78 -14.08 -13.40
CA LEU A 152 -4.57 -13.32 -13.16
C LEU A 152 -4.42 -12.96 -11.66
N PRO A 153 -3.18 -12.99 -11.14
CA PRO A 153 -2.96 -12.72 -9.73
C PRO A 153 -3.11 -11.23 -9.40
N ALA A 154 -3.94 -10.91 -8.41
CA ALA A 154 -4.16 -9.56 -7.89
C ALA A 154 -3.02 -9.06 -6.98
N PHE A 155 -1.76 -9.17 -7.42
CA PHE A 155 -0.60 -8.77 -6.62
C PHE A 155 -0.57 -7.27 -6.33
N SER A 156 -1.08 -6.44 -7.24
CA SER A 156 -1.25 -5.00 -7.03
C SER A 156 -2.15 -4.66 -5.83
N LEU A 157 -3.09 -5.55 -5.49
CA LEU A 157 -3.97 -5.41 -4.33
C LEU A 157 -3.36 -6.03 -3.05
N SER A 158 -2.15 -6.59 -3.14
CA SER A 158 -1.49 -7.27 -2.04
C SER A 158 -0.55 -6.35 -1.24
N GLY A 159 -0.02 -6.85 -0.12
CA GLY A 159 1.00 -6.15 0.67
C GLY A 159 0.46 -5.15 1.71
N GLY A 160 -0.74 -4.60 1.52
CA GLY A 160 -1.35 -3.66 2.47
C GLY A 160 -0.55 -2.36 2.59
N LEU A 161 -0.02 -1.87 1.47
CA LEU A 161 0.70 -0.60 1.40
C LEU A 161 -0.17 0.52 2.01
N GLY A 162 0.43 1.34 2.88
CA GLY A 162 -0.27 2.41 3.59
C GLY A 162 -1.17 1.97 4.74
N LYS A 163 -1.54 0.69 4.86
CA LYS A 163 -2.37 0.19 5.97
C LYS A 163 -1.50 -0.22 7.16
N GLU A 164 -1.87 0.25 8.35
CA GLU A 164 -1.23 -0.21 9.58
C GLU A 164 -1.67 -1.64 9.91
N ARG A 165 -0.70 -2.55 10.09
CA ARG A 165 -0.97 -3.91 10.54
C ARG A 165 -1.05 -3.94 12.07
N LYS A 166 -2.22 -4.29 12.60
CA LYS A 166 -2.39 -4.59 14.03
C LYS A 166 -1.90 -6.01 14.31
N ALA A 167 -1.06 -6.18 15.33
CA ALA A 167 -0.65 -7.50 15.79
C ALA A 167 -1.74 -8.06 16.71
N THR A 168 -2.53 -9.03 16.22
CA THR A 168 -3.56 -9.69 17.04
C THR A 168 -2.95 -10.95 17.66
N GLY A 169 -2.57 -10.86 18.94
CA GLY A 169 -1.96 -11.98 19.70
C GLY A 169 -0.47 -12.18 19.41
N ASN A 170 -0.11 -12.54 18.19
CA ASN A 170 1.28 -12.88 17.84
C ASN A 170 2.08 -11.67 17.34
N PRO A 171 3.34 -11.50 17.78
CA PRO A 171 4.21 -10.46 17.27
C PRO A 171 4.46 -10.58 15.76
N LEU A 172 4.43 -9.45 15.07
CA LEU A 172 4.74 -9.38 13.63
C LEU A 172 6.22 -9.71 13.35
N GLY A 173 6.48 -10.24 12.15
CA GLY A 173 7.80 -10.57 11.62
C GLY A 173 8.39 -11.90 12.12
N SER A 174 9.52 -12.31 11.53
CA SER A 174 10.18 -13.59 11.83
C SER A 174 10.53 -13.73 13.33
N PRO A 175 10.34 -14.91 13.95
CA PRO A 175 10.74 -15.15 15.35
C PRO A 175 12.24 -14.86 15.54
N LYS A 176 12.61 -14.30 16.70
CA LYS A 176 14.01 -14.09 17.03
C LYS A 176 14.60 -15.43 17.46
N GLN A 177 15.41 -16.06 16.62
CA GLN A 177 16.18 -17.22 17.06
C GLN A 177 17.42 -16.76 17.83
N PRO A 178 17.73 -17.35 19.00
CA PRO A 178 18.97 -17.08 19.70
C PRO A 178 20.15 -17.67 18.90
N ARG A 179 21.31 -17.01 18.94
CA ARG A 179 22.53 -17.51 18.27
C ARG A 179 23.22 -18.61 19.09
N THR A 180 22.92 -18.68 20.39
CA THR A 180 23.48 -19.62 21.37
C THR A 180 22.40 -19.99 22.39
N VAL A 181 22.44 -21.22 22.92
CA VAL A 181 21.43 -21.75 23.86
C VAL A 181 21.44 -21.00 25.21
N ALA A 182 22.56 -20.40 25.60
CA ALA A 182 22.75 -19.78 26.91
C ALA A 182 22.19 -18.35 27.06
N VAL A 183 21.72 -17.70 25.99
CA VAL A 183 21.24 -16.30 26.05
C VAL A 183 19.74 -16.25 25.82
N GLU A 184 18.98 -16.15 26.91
CA GLU A 184 17.56 -15.84 26.85
C GLU A 184 17.36 -14.43 26.29
N ARG A 185 16.83 -14.34 25.07
CA ARG A 185 16.43 -13.05 24.49
C ARG A 185 15.10 -12.63 25.08
N ALA A 186 14.98 -11.33 25.37
CA ALA A 186 13.72 -10.71 25.75
C ALA A 186 12.59 -11.10 24.78
N ALA A 187 11.42 -11.41 25.34
CA ALA A 187 10.21 -11.65 24.56
C ALA A 187 9.96 -10.49 23.59
N LYS A 188 9.36 -10.79 22.45
CA LYS A 188 9.00 -9.74 21.48
C LYS A 188 7.93 -8.84 22.10
N TYR A 189 8.28 -7.58 22.32
CA TYR A 189 7.34 -6.57 22.79
C TYR A 189 6.34 -6.20 21.68
N VAL A 190 5.03 -6.30 21.95
CA VAL A 190 3.97 -5.85 21.05
C VAL A 190 3.59 -4.43 21.42
N ILE A 191 3.64 -3.52 20.46
CA ILE A 191 3.42 -2.08 20.70
C ILE A 191 1.92 -1.81 20.73
N SER A 192 1.45 -1.28 21.84
CA SER A 192 0.08 -0.83 22.04
C SER A 192 -0.09 0.65 21.68
N ASP A 193 -1.34 1.12 21.60
CA ASP A 193 -1.62 2.54 21.40
C ASP A 193 -1.18 3.42 22.59
N ILE A 194 -1.11 2.85 23.80
CA ILE A 194 -0.57 3.52 24.99
C ILE A 194 0.94 3.80 24.80
N ASP A 195 1.67 2.83 24.25
CA ASP A 195 3.10 2.99 23.97
C ASP A 195 3.35 4.05 22.90
N LYS A 196 2.50 4.13 21.88
CA LYS A 196 2.56 5.21 20.87
C LYS A 196 2.37 6.58 21.52
N SER A 197 1.48 6.70 22.49
CA SER A 197 1.28 7.94 23.26
C SER A 197 2.52 8.29 24.11
N LYS A 198 3.14 7.30 24.77
CA LYS A 198 4.42 7.48 25.46
C LYS A 198 5.53 7.93 24.51
N PHE A 199 5.59 7.37 23.29
CA PHE A 199 6.56 7.76 22.26
C PHE A 199 6.37 9.22 21.84
N LYS A 200 5.13 9.64 21.54
CA LYS A 200 4.81 11.03 21.21
C LYS A 200 5.26 11.98 22.31
N LYS A 201 4.98 11.65 23.58
CA LYS A 201 5.36 12.46 24.75
C LYS A 201 6.88 12.62 24.85
N ALA A 202 7.64 11.52 24.77
CA ALA A 202 9.09 11.56 24.82
C ALA A 202 9.71 12.32 23.63
N LEU A 203 9.17 12.14 22.42
CA LEU A 203 9.66 12.82 21.22
C LEU A 203 9.44 14.33 21.31
N LYS A 204 8.27 14.79 21.74
CA LYS A 204 8.00 16.22 21.97
C LYS A 204 8.89 16.78 23.10
N LYS A 205 9.14 16.00 24.15
CA LYS A 205 9.91 16.45 25.32
C LYS A 205 11.40 16.58 25.05
N TYR A 206 12.00 15.68 24.26
CA TYR A 206 13.46 15.57 24.13
C TYR A 206 14.00 15.66 22.70
N TYR A 207 13.22 15.26 21.70
CA TYR A 207 13.71 15.11 20.33
C TYR A 207 13.34 16.29 19.43
N LEU A 208 12.11 16.81 19.56
CA LEU A 208 11.58 17.96 18.81
C LEU A 208 11.79 19.27 19.57
N LYS A 209 13.04 19.54 19.98
CA LYS A 209 13.44 20.77 20.66
C LYS A 209 14.74 21.31 20.08
N LYS A 210 14.99 22.61 20.25
CA LYS A 210 16.21 23.29 19.77
C LYS A 210 17.52 22.66 20.30
N THR A 211 17.53 22.17 21.54
CA THR A 211 18.67 21.45 22.17
C THR A 211 18.79 19.97 21.74
N CYS A 212 18.01 19.54 20.74
CA CYS A 212 17.95 18.24 20.06
C CYS A 212 18.83 17.12 20.66
N LEU A 213 18.21 16.19 21.40
CA LEU A 213 18.87 14.92 21.71
C LEU A 213 18.82 13.97 20.52
N THR A 214 19.82 13.10 20.41
CA THR A 214 19.79 12.03 19.40
C THR A 214 18.68 11.04 19.72
N LEU A 215 18.18 10.35 18.70
CA LEU A 215 17.08 9.39 18.87
C LEU A 215 17.39 8.31 19.92
N SER A 216 18.65 7.87 20.01
CA SER A 216 19.11 6.93 21.03
C SER A 216 19.05 7.53 22.45
N LYS A 217 19.46 8.79 22.63
CA LYS A 217 19.36 9.47 23.94
C LYS A 217 17.90 9.69 24.35
N THR A 218 17.06 10.13 23.41
CA THR A 218 15.60 10.27 23.60
C THR A 218 14.98 8.93 24.02
N TYR A 219 15.38 7.83 23.40
CA TYR A 219 14.89 6.50 23.76
C TYR A 219 15.30 6.11 25.19
N LYS A 220 16.55 6.35 25.60
CA LYS A 220 17.00 6.11 26.98
C LYS A 220 16.17 6.92 27.98
N ASN A 221 15.97 8.21 27.71
CA ASN A 221 15.15 9.08 28.56
C ASN A 221 13.68 8.65 28.60
N MET A 222 13.12 8.16 27.49
CA MET A 222 11.77 7.61 27.43
C MET A 222 11.62 6.37 28.33
N LEU A 223 12.63 5.49 28.36
CA LEU A 223 12.61 4.33 29.25
C LEU A 223 12.57 4.76 30.72
N VAL A 224 13.36 5.77 31.09
CA VAL A 224 13.34 6.35 32.45
C VAL A 224 11.99 7.00 32.75
N ASP A 225 11.43 7.78 31.83
CA ASP A 225 10.18 8.53 32.06
C ASP A 225 8.92 7.64 32.12
N SER A 226 8.90 6.51 31.41
CA SER A 226 7.65 5.78 31.14
C SER A 226 7.71 4.27 31.36
N TYR A 227 8.89 3.73 31.65
CA TYR A 227 9.15 2.30 31.87
C TYR A 227 10.12 2.04 33.03
N ALA A 228 10.36 3.02 33.92
CA ALA A 228 11.32 2.89 35.03
C ALA A 228 11.01 1.69 35.93
N ASP A 229 9.73 1.47 36.27
CA ASP A 229 9.32 0.36 37.14
C ASP A 229 9.66 -1.00 36.53
N GLU A 230 9.31 -1.21 35.26
CA GLU A 230 9.62 -2.46 34.56
C GLU A 230 11.13 -2.68 34.42
N VAL A 231 11.90 -1.62 34.14
CA VAL A 231 13.37 -1.72 34.08
C VAL A 231 13.96 -2.10 35.44
N ARG A 232 13.44 -1.52 36.53
CA ARG A 232 13.89 -1.82 37.89
C ARG A 232 13.53 -3.26 38.30
N ILE A 233 12.30 -3.69 38.05
CA ILE A 233 11.84 -5.06 38.35
C ILE A 233 12.66 -6.08 37.56
N ALA A 234 12.86 -5.86 36.27
CA ALA A 234 13.61 -6.77 35.42
C ALA A 234 15.07 -6.94 35.91
N HIS A 235 15.71 -5.84 36.30
CA HIS A 235 17.05 -5.85 36.88
C HIS A 235 17.10 -6.66 38.19
N SER A 236 16.14 -6.44 39.11
CA SER A 236 16.07 -7.20 40.37
C SER A 236 15.82 -8.70 40.16
N CYS A 237 15.06 -9.07 39.12
CA CYS A 237 14.78 -10.46 38.78
C CYS A 237 15.84 -11.11 37.89
N GLY A 238 16.94 -10.41 37.53
CA GLY A 238 17.97 -10.94 36.64
C GLY A 238 17.50 -11.26 35.22
N ARG A 239 16.38 -10.66 34.78
CA ARG A 239 15.77 -10.90 33.45
C ARG A 239 15.90 -9.67 32.55
N PRO A 240 15.85 -9.82 31.22
CA PRO A 240 15.77 -8.67 30.34
C PRO A 240 14.43 -7.93 30.51
N PRO A 241 14.42 -6.58 30.45
CA PRO A 241 13.20 -5.79 30.58
C PRO A 241 12.26 -5.96 29.39
N LEU A 242 10.97 -6.07 29.66
CA LEU A 242 9.92 -6.15 28.65
C LEU A 242 9.51 -4.74 28.22
N VAL A 243 10.33 -4.12 27.36
CA VAL A 243 10.12 -2.75 26.87
C VAL A 243 10.22 -2.68 25.35
N PRO A 244 9.62 -1.65 24.71
CA PRO A 244 9.80 -1.44 23.28
C PRO A 244 11.28 -1.27 22.93
N THR A 245 11.72 -1.89 21.84
CA THR A 245 13.11 -1.78 21.38
C THR A 245 13.40 -0.43 20.69
N LEU A 246 14.68 -0.03 20.64
CA LEU A 246 15.08 1.18 19.90
C LEU A 246 14.66 1.12 18.41
N LYS A 247 14.70 -0.06 17.78
CA LYS A 247 14.24 -0.25 16.39
C LYS A 247 12.74 0.03 16.25
N GLN A 248 11.95 -0.48 17.18
CA GLN A 248 10.51 -0.22 17.24
C GLN A 248 10.21 1.27 17.45
N PHE A 249 10.90 1.91 18.40
CA PHE A 249 10.78 3.35 18.61
C PHE A 249 11.13 4.14 17.33
N SER A 250 12.24 3.81 16.69
CA SER A 250 12.70 4.45 15.44
C SER A 250 11.72 4.28 14.28
N TYR A 251 11.13 3.08 14.15
CA TYR A 251 10.07 2.82 13.17
C TYR A 251 8.86 3.72 13.40
N TRP A 252 8.42 3.83 14.66
CA TRP A 252 7.26 4.64 15.02
C TRP A 252 7.51 6.14 14.90
N VAL A 253 8.71 6.64 15.16
CA VAL A 253 9.04 8.07 14.97
C VAL A 253 8.69 8.53 13.56
N LYS A 254 9.09 7.75 12.54
CA LYS A 254 8.83 8.06 11.12
C LYS A 254 7.35 7.99 10.74
N LYS A 255 6.54 7.26 11.52
CA LYS A 255 5.09 7.13 11.30
C LYS A 255 4.26 8.13 12.08
N LEU A 256 4.76 8.56 13.25
CA LEU A 256 4.03 9.44 14.16
C LEU A 256 4.19 10.92 13.82
N PHE A 257 5.28 11.28 13.14
CA PHE A 257 5.60 12.65 12.76
C PHE A 257 5.98 12.71 11.29
N ASN A 258 5.51 13.75 10.62
CA ASN A 258 5.91 14.00 9.24
C ASN A 258 7.37 14.48 9.20
N LYS A 259 8.06 14.22 8.08
CA LYS A 259 9.46 14.64 7.91
C LYS A 259 9.61 16.16 8.09
N GLU A 260 8.67 16.95 7.56
CA GLU A 260 8.67 18.40 7.68
C GLU A 260 8.49 18.87 9.12
N GLU A 261 7.55 18.27 9.85
CA GLU A 261 7.33 18.57 11.28
C GLU A 261 8.58 18.27 12.10
N MET A 262 9.25 17.16 11.79
CA MET A 262 10.50 16.78 12.42
C MET A 262 11.62 17.78 12.12
N VAL A 263 11.73 18.26 10.88
CA VAL A 263 12.75 19.25 10.50
C VAL A 263 12.45 20.57 11.21
N LYS A 264 11.22 21.09 11.07
CA LYS A 264 10.76 22.34 11.72
C LYS A 264 10.98 22.33 13.22
N GLY A 265 10.57 21.27 13.92
CA GLY A 265 10.70 21.17 15.38
C GLY A 265 12.15 21.07 15.87
N ARG A 266 13.09 20.73 14.99
CA ARG A 266 14.53 20.59 15.29
C ARG A 266 15.36 21.80 14.89
N THR A 267 14.78 22.74 14.16
CA THR A 267 15.47 23.95 13.68
C THR A 267 14.91 25.21 14.29
N THR A 268 15.72 26.26 14.26
CA THR A 268 15.19 27.62 14.40
C THR A 268 14.46 28.00 13.12
N GLU A 269 13.55 28.96 13.22
CA GLU A 269 12.82 29.48 12.07
C GLU A 269 13.76 29.99 10.98
N ASN A 270 14.79 30.76 11.36
CA ASN A 270 15.80 31.27 10.43
C ASN A 270 16.58 30.16 9.72
N ASP A 271 17.07 29.15 10.45
CA ASP A 271 17.79 28.02 9.84
C ASP A 271 16.85 27.19 8.93
N HIS A 272 15.59 27.04 9.33
CA HIS A 272 14.60 26.35 8.51
C HIS A 272 14.36 27.10 7.19
N LEU A 273 14.01 28.38 7.26
CA LEU A 273 13.69 29.20 6.09
C LEU A 273 14.86 29.30 5.12
N ARG A 274 16.09 29.41 5.65
CA ARG A 274 17.30 29.55 4.84
C ARG A 274 17.78 28.22 4.25
N ASN A 275 17.83 27.16 5.06
CA ASN A 275 18.59 25.95 4.70
C ASN A 275 17.73 24.69 4.53
N LYS A 276 16.50 24.64 5.05
CA LYS A 276 15.74 23.38 5.16
C LYS A 276 14.28 23.46 4.67
N ARG A 277 13.86 24.61 4.17
CA ARG A 277 12.56 24.79 3.52
C ARG A 277 12.55 23.99 2.23
N GLY A 278 11.48 23.23 2.01
CA GLY A 278 11.27 22.56 0.72
C GLY A 278 11.19 23.59 -0.40
N LEU A 279 11.86 23.32 -1.52
CA LEU A 279 11.73 24.12 -2.74
C LEU A 279 10.37 23.82 -3.36
N LEU A 280 9.59 24.86 -3.65
CA LEU A 280 8.26 24.73 -4.27
C LEU A 280 8.33 24.61 -5.80
N GLY A 281 9.48 24.96 -6.39
CA GLY A 281 9.74 24.90 -7.82
C GLY A 281 11.24 24.98 -8.09
N SER A 282 11.64 24.73 -9.33
CA SER A 282 13.01 24.93 -9.81
C SER A 282 13.05 26.18 -10.70
N VAL A 283 14.06 27.03 -10.54
CA VAL A 283 14.25 28.23 -11.39
C VAL A 283 14.31 27.86 -12.88
N ILE A 284 14.80 26.66 -13.19
CA ILE A 284 14.87 26.10 -14.55
C ILE A 284 13.47 25.90 -15.18
N GLN A 285 12.42 25.72 -14.38
CA GLN A 285 11.05 25.56 -14.90
C GLN A 285 10.48 26.87 -15.45
N ASP A 286 10.96 28.02 -14.95
CA ASP A 286 10.44 29.36 -15.29
C ASP A 286 11.39 30.15 -16.22
N SER A 287 12.60 29.64 -16.51
CA SER A 287 13.61 30.34 -17.32
C SER A 287 14.04 29.52 -18.53
N TYR A 288 13.36 29.73 -19.66
CA TYR A 288 13.65 29.07 -20.95
C TYR A 288 14.65 29.84 -21.84
N LEU A 289 14.89 31.13 -21.56
CA LEU A 289 15.70 32.00 -22.41
C LEU A 289 16.87 32.61 -21.62
N PRO A 290 18.09 32.62 -22.19
CA PRO A 290 19.23 33.35 -21.62
C PRO A 290 18.92 34.83 -21.40
N GLY A 291 19.47 35.40 -20.35
CA GLY A 291 19.34 36.82 -20.00
C GLY A 291 18.00 37.24 -19.39
N THR A 292 17.11 36.30 -19.06
CA THR A 292 15.79 36.61 -18.45
C THR A 292 15.83 36.69 -16.93
N HIS A 293 16.61 35.83 -16.29
CA HIS A 293 16.73 35.74 -14.83
C HIS A 293 18.21 35.59 -14.47
N PHE A 294 18.63 36.36 -13.46
CA PHE A 294 19.99 36.34 -12.94
C PHE A 294 19.96 36.04 -11.44
N GLU A 295 20.83 35.14 -11.01
CA GLU A 295 21.12 34.91 -9.60
C GLU A 295 22.40 35.65 -9.23
N ILE A 296 22.37 36.36 -8.10
CA ILE A 296 23.52 37.11 -7.57
C ILE A 296 23.87 36.52 -6.21
N ASP A 297 25.13 36.16 -6.04
CA ASP A 297 25.69 35.77 -4.75
C ASP A 297 26.91 36.65 -4.40
N ALA A 298 27.11 36.90 -3.11
CA ALA A 298 28.20 37.72 -2.60
C ALA A 298 28.92 36.98 -1.49
N THR A 299 30.22 36.76 -1.66
CA THR A 299 31.05 36.04 -0.68
C THR A 299 32.27 36.87 -0.32
N VAL A 300 32.53 37.02 0.99
CA VAL A 300 33.76 37.65 1.47
C VAL A 300 34.90 36.66 1.28
N ALA A 301 35.92 37.03 0.52
CA ALA A 301 37.06 36.14 0.26
C ALA A 301 37.95 36.05 1.51
N ASP A 302 38.47 34.86 1.80
CA ASP A 302 39.41 34.63 2.91
C ASP A 302 40.85 34.96 2.51
N VAL A 303 41.03 36.11 1.87
CA VAL A 303 42.34 36.68 1.46
C VAL A 303 42.36 38.15 1.82
N HIS A 304 43.53 38.70 2.12
CA HIS A 304 43.69 40.14 2.32
C HIS A 304 44.28 40.76 1.06
N ILE A 305 43.67 41.83 0.56
CA ILE A 305 44.22 42.63 -0.53
C ILE A 305 45.16 43.68 0.05
N VAL A 306 46.27 43.88 -0.65
CA VAL A 306 47.22 44.96 -0.42
C VAL A 306 47.13 45.98 -1.54
N SER A 307 47.47 47.24 -1.26
CA SER A 307 47.51 48.29 -2.27
C SER A 307 48.62 48.04 -3.30
N GLU A 308 48.35 48.38 -4.55
CA GLU A 308 49.37 48.41 -5.61
C GLU A 308 50.51 49.39 -5.28
N LEU A 309 50.23 50.42 -4.48
CA LEU A 309 51.23 51.43 -4.04
C LEU A 309 52.20 50.89 -2.97
N GLY A 310 51.99 49.66 -2.47
CA GLY A 310 52.94 48.98 -1.58
C GLY A 310 52.28 47.92 -0.70
N SER A 311 52.97 46.79 -0.54
CA SER A 311 52.51 45.62 0.25
C SER A 311 52.35 45.90 1.74
N GLN A 312 52.89 47.01 2.23
CA GLN A 312 52.73 47.52 3.59
C GLN A 312 51.34 48.15 3.84
N HIS A 313 50.55 48.42 2.80
CA HIS A 313 49.21 49.01 2.91
C HIS A 313 48.13 47.93 2.73
N LEU A 314 47.62 47.41 3.85
CA LEU A 314 46.55 46.42 3.89
C LEU A 314 45.18 47.08 3.69
N LEU A 315 44.45 46.70 2.64
CA LEU A 315 43.14 47.26 2.31
C LEU A 315 41.96 46.46 2.92
N GLY A 316 42.22 45.23 3.37
CA GLY A 316 41.23 44.36 4.01
C GLY A 316 40.82 43.17 3.14
N ARG A 317 39.67 42.58 3.44
CA ARG A 317 39.15 41.40 2.74
C ARG A 317 38.12 41.82 1.69
N PRO A 318 38.26 41.43 0.42
CA PRO A 318 37.34 41.82 -0.64
C PRO A 318 36.03 41.03 -0.56
N THR A 319 34.99 41.60 -1.14
CA THR A 319 33.73 40.90 -1.38
C THR A 319 33.62 40.56 -2.86
N ILE A 320 33.55 39.26 -3.16
CA ILE A 320 33.40 38.74 -4.52
C ILE A 320 31.90 38.63 -4.80
N TYR A 321 31.43 39.37 -5.80
CA TYR A 321 30.09 39.26 -6.35
C TYR A 321 30.11 38.37 -7.58
N ILE A 322 29.23 37.37 -7.62
CA ILE A 322 29.05 36.47 -8.76
C ILE A 322 27.62 36.63 -9.26
N VAL A 323 27.48 36.97 -10.53
CA VAL A 323 26.21 37.02 -11.25
C VAL A 323 26.17 35.87 -12.24
N ILE A 324 25.15 35.02 -12.11
CA ILE A 324 24.97 33.82 -12.94
C ILE A 324 23.64 33.93 -13.69
N ASP A 325 23.68 33.72 -15.00
CA ASP A 325 22.48 33.52 -15.80
C ASP A 325 21.90 32.12 -15.51
N CYS A 326 20.63 32.06 -15.09
CA CYS A 326 19.94 30.83 -14.73
C CYS A 326 19.84 29.81 -15.88
N SER A 327 19.95 30.26 -17.14
CA SER A 327 20.02 29.37 -18.33
C SER A 327 21.35 28.60 -18.45
N GLY A 328 22.32 28.88 -17.56
CA GLY A 328 23.54 28.11 -17.37
C GLY A 328 24.74 28.54 -18.22
N GLN A 329 24.67 29.65 -18.96
CA GLN A 329 25.64 29.95 -20.01
C GLN A 329 26.65 31.06 -19.69
N VAL A 330 26.38 31.96 -18.74
CA VAL A 330 27.29 33.10 -18.45
C VAL A 330 27.44 33.31 -16.94
N LYS A 331 28.71 33.40 -16.50
CA LYS A 331 29.09 33.80 -15.14
C LYS A 331 29.92 35.06 -15.24
N LEU A 332 29.45 36.15 -14.65
CA LEU A 332 30.21 37.39 -14.49
C LEU A 332 30.59 37.50 -13.02
N ALA A 333 31.89 37.59 -12.72
CA ALA A 333 32.40 37.76 -11.37
C ALA A 333 33.11 39.11 -11.27
N THR A 334 32.73 39.91 -10.29
CA THR A 334 33.34 41.22 -10.01
C THR A 334 33.80 41.22 -8.56
N VAL A 335 35.04 41.64 -8.33
CA VAL A 335 35.63 41.77 -6.99
C VAL A 335 35.60 43.24 -6.62
N LEU A 336 35.01 43.58 -5.47
CA LEU A 336 35.05 44.91 -4.87
C LEU A 336 35.87 44.91 -3.58
#